data_AF-A0A8T9CIF1-F1
#
_entry.id   AF-A0A8T9CIF1-F1
#
_cell.length_a   1.000
_cell.length_b   1.000
_cell.length_c   1.000
_cell.angle_alpha   90.00
_cell.angle_beta   90.00
_cell.angle_gamma   90.00
#
_symmetry.space_group_name_H-M   'P 1'
#
loop_
_entity.id
_entity.type
_entity.pdbx_description
1 polymer ?
#
loop_
_entity_poly.entity_id
_entity_poly.type
_entity_poly.pdbx_seq_one_letter_code
_entity_poly.pdbx_strand_id
1 'polypeptide(L)'
;MADAGAADDGWHLVVAHPATEIREEKQLEQWERSQGNWSGAGKHPADWSEHKTVKILDRELGAGTYGTVARITHRGVVMARKHVTPKRGMAVEKLREEANAMERLVHKHILKLVGTYTYKRKSLYLLLYPAAVCDLSRFLDDVDDLRSGTYADREDAMDRIQALGLKDISTIEELALQGQSATPFPRAATAVGFLQSILGCITEALGYVHAQDIRHRDLKPKNILLSPGRVYLADFGIARDVKDSEDSITSGRCGTPYWMAPEVHDEQDHHMAPADIWSLGCIFLAVATILYSGTLEKFDQILKERDWNKKYEILPNYLNDLKIKAKGAALEDHERPNFNAKHLIRLVDDMLKYNPDERPTAVEVNERLSELGGLEQIYHLSCCHKKNAYISEVINKKFKSISEMNADSVLEIVLLKAENEKYKDRLERLEEIQSTWERRLANQLKHTGDQYKALQEKYNQEVDARKKLEERLKSTDHKPFRRPRSQNRGRGRSQGLLHSNGANGKTQPNENRRPPLLQTTDTGKLSPHIQRRTSGLPLPSDHPPQYGQLSAKIPEAARAHLSARHTRSSQEPASNQTNLSALQALRELQEVHRQVVRLRPNRDPWHIRTLRS
;
A
#
# COMPACT_ATOMS: atom_id res chain seq x y z
N MET A 1 -8.25 49.46 -41.88
CA MET A 1 -9.34 48.92 -41.03
C MET A 1 -8.91 47.48 -40.74
N ALA A 2 -8.29 47.19 -39.59
CA ALA A 2 -8.90 47.13 -38.25
C ALA A 2 -9.89 45.94 -38.18
N ASP A 3 -9.82 45.00 -37.23
CA ASP A 3 -8.90 44.81 -36.09
C ASP A 3 -9.00 43.32 -35.61
N ALA A 4 -8.45 43.01 -34.43
CA ALA A 4 -8.50 41.76 -33.65
C ALA A 4 -7.28 40.82 -33.81
N GLY A 5 -6.21 41.17 -33.09
CA GLY A 5 -5.16 40.21 -32.78
C GLY A 5 -5.70 39.07 -31.91
N ALA A 6 -5.45 37.83 -32.32
CA ALA A 6 -5.49 36.70 -31.40
C ALA A 6 -4.33 36.86 -30.42
N ALA A 7 -4.63 36.96 -29.12
CA ALA A 7 -3.61 36.90 -28.09
C ALA A 7 -2.97 35.52 -28.11
N ASP A 8 -1.67 35.46 -28.35
CA ASP A 8 -0.87 34.24 -28.24
C ASP A 8 -0.73 33.86 -26.77
N ASP A 9 -1.56 32.95 -26.28
CA ASP A 9 -1.66 32.55 -24.89
C ASP A 9 -0.57 31.54 -24.47
N GLY A 10 0.69 31.84 -24.83
CA GLY A 10 1.92 31.62 -24.04
C GLY A 10 2.35 30.19 -23.69
N TRP A 11 1.53 29.18 -23.94
CA TRP A 11 1.76 27.78 -23.55
C TRP A 11 2.07 26.86 -24.74
N HIS A 12 2.16 27.43 -25.94
CA HIS A 12 2.43 26.71 -27.17
C HIS A 12 3.91 26.76 -27.58
N LEU A 13 4.80 26.30 -26.68
CA LEU A 13 6.02 25.65 -27.16
C LEU A 13 5.65 24.28 -27.73
N VAL A 14 5.00 24.31 -28.89
CA VAL A 14 4.95 23.16 -29.78
C VAL A 14 6.41 22.85 -30.10
N VAL A 15 6.93 21.74 -29.57
CA VAL A 15 8.10 21.08 -30.15
C VAL A 15 7.67 20.76 -31.56
N ALA A 16 8.03 21.63 -32.50
CA ALA A 16 7.51 21.59 -33.85
C ALA A 16 7.81 20.21 -34.43
N HIS A 17 6.76 19.44 -34.72
CA HIS A 17 6.86 18.21 -35.52
C HIS A 17 7.78 18.52 -36.69
N PRO A 18 8.96 17.87 -36.78
CA PRO A 18 9.91 18.17 -37.83
C PRO A 18 9.17 18.15 -39.17
N ALA A 19 9.44 19.10 -40.06
CA ALA A 19 8.68 19.21 -41.33
C ALA A 19 8.74 17.92 -42.18
N THR A 20 9.69 17.03 -41.89
CA THR A 20 9.78 15.64 -42.33
C THR A 20 8.65 14.75 -41.79
N GLU A 21 8.35 14.73 -40.50
CA GLU A 21 7.30 13.90 -39.89
C GLU A 21 5.91 14.24 -40.48
N ILE A 22 5.56 15.53 -40.57
CA ILE A 22 4.30 15.98 -41.19
C ILE A 22 4.21 15.55 -42.66
N ARG A 23 5.34 15.55 -43.39
CA ARG A 23 5.42 15.10 -44.78
C ARG A 23 5.24 13.59 -44.89
N GLU A 24 5.85 12.83 -43.99
CA GLU A 24 5.75 11.37 -43.91
C GLU A 24 4.33 10.92 -43.54
N GLU A 25 3.71 11.51 -42.51
CA GLU A 25 2.31 11.24 -42.12
C GLU A 25 1.36 11.46 -43.31
N LYS A 26 1.48 12.60 -44.02
CA LYS A 26 0.70 12.88 -45.24
C LYS A 26 0.94 11.86 -46.36
N GLN A 27 2.16 11.35 -46.50
CA GLN A 27 2.49 10.35 -47.51
C GLN A 27 1.92 8.96 -47.13
N LEU A 28 1.91 8.61 -45.85
CA LEU A 28 1.24 7.40 -45.34
C LEU A 28 -0.27 7.46 -45.56
N GLU A 29 -0.92 8.60 -45.28
CA GLU A 29 -2.35 8.80 -45.59
C GLU A 29 -2.65 8.63 -47.09
N GLN A 30 -1.79 9.15 -47.97
CA GLN A 30 -1.94 8.98 -49.41
C GLN A 30 -1.82 7.52 -49.83
N TRP A 31 -0.92 6.75 -49.22
CA TRP A 31 -0.85 5.30 -49.45
C TRP A 31 -2.10 4.59 -48.96
N GLU A 32 -2.60 4.89 -47.76
CA GLU A 32 -3.82 4.26 -47.21
C GLU A 32 -5.07 4.53 -48.06
N ARG A 33 -5.17 5.71 -48.69
CA ARG A 33 -6.24 6.06 -49.64
C ARG A 33 -6.06 5.45 -51.04
N SER A 34 -4.90 4.91 -51.37
CA SER A 34 -4.59 4.36 -52.70
C SER A 34 -4.87 2.85 -52.80
N GLN A 35 -5.41 2.38 -53.93
CA GLN A 35 -5.69 0.94 -54.11
C GLN A 35 -4.44 0.05 -54.09
N GLY A 36 -3.25 0.59 -54.39
CA GLY A 36 -1.99 -0.15 -54.31
C GLY A 36 -1.31 -0.13 -52.94
N ASN A 37 -1.83 0.65 -51.98
CA ASN A 37 -1.17 0.99 -50.72
C ASN A 37 0.31 1.41 -50.91
N TRP A 38 1.15 1.13 -49.91
CA TRP A 38 2.59 1.47 -49.89
C TRP A 38 3.41 0.73 -50.97
N SER A 39 2.94 -0.45 -51.41
CA SER A 39 3.68 -1.36 -52.29
C SER A 39 3.35 -1.22 -53.78
N GLY A 40 2.20 -0.63 -54.13
CA GLY A 40 1.61 -0.69 -55.47
C GLY A 40 0.77 -1.95 -55.75
N ALA A 41 0.91 -3.00 -54.93
CA ALA A 41 0.23 -4.30 -55.06
C ALA A 41 -0.64 -4.65 -53.83
N GLY A 42 -1.03 -3.64 -53.05
CA GLY A 42 -1.82 -3.76 -51.81
C GLY A 42 -0.97 -3.75 -50.55
N LYS A 43 -1.62 -3.88 -49.38
CA LYS A 43 -0.96 -3.73 -48.06
C LYS A 43 -0.07 -4.91 -47.66
N HIS A 44 -0.34 -6.11 -48.18
CA HIS A 44 0.25 -7.37 -47.72
C HIS A 44 0.84 -8.30 -48.81
N PRO A 45 1.54 -7.79 -49.84
CA PRO A 45 1.96 -8.59 -51.01
C PRO A 45 2.83 -9.81 -50.67
N ALA A 46 2.56 -10.92 -51.36
CA ALA A 46 3.36 -12.15 -51.28
C ALA A 46 4.45 -12.17 -52.36
N ASP A 47 5.64 -12.67 -52.00
CA ASP A 47 6.84 -12.77 -52.85
C ASP A 47 7.13 -11.45 -53.64
N TRP A 48 7.07 -10.31 -52.94
CA TRP A 48 7.12 -8.98 -53.53
C TRP A 48 8.48 -8.68 -54.20
N SER A 49 8.47 -8.62 -55.53
CA SER A 49 9.67 -8.47 -56.37
C SER A 49 10.35 -7.10 -56.21
N GLU A 50 9.59 -6.05 -55.91
CA GLU A 50 10.06 -4.67 -55.74
C GLU A 50 10.75 -4.39 -54.38
N HIS A 51 10.99 -5.40 -53.53
CA HIS A 51 11.72 -5.26 -52.25
C HIS A 51 13.07 -4.50 -52.34
N LYS A 52 13.69 -4.41 -53.53
CA LYS A 52 14.90 -3.61 -53.78
C LYS A 52 14.68 -2.09 -53.72
N THR A 53 13.44 -1.62 -53.83
CA THR A 53 13.08 -0.20 -53.67
C THR A 53 13.19 0.27 -52.22
N VAL A 54 13.09 -0.68 -51.27
CA VAL A 54 13.31 -0.45 -49.84
C VAL A 54 14.82 -0.36 -49.58
N LYS A 55 15.32 0.87 -49.41
CA LYS A 55 16.72 1.11 -49.09
C LYS A 55 16.92 0.93 -47.59
N ILE A 56 17.94 0.16 -47.20
CA ILE A 56 18.35 0.05 -45.80
C ILE A 56 19.25 1.25 -45.48
N LEU A 57 18.92 1.95 -44.40
CA LEU A 57 19.74 3.02 -43.83
C LEU A 57 20.67 2.42 -42.77
N ASP A 58 20.08 1.82 -41.72
CA ASP A 58 20.82 1.06 -40.71
C ASP A 58 20.37 -0.39 -40.71
N ARG A 59 21.34 -1.31 -40.57
CA ARG A 59 21.08 -2.75 -40.63
C ARG A 59 20.48 -3.33 -39.35
N GLU A 60 20.69 -2.66 -38.22
CA GLU A 60 20.38 -3.18 -36.89
C GLU A 60 19.97 -2.05 -35.93
N LEU A 61 18.71 -1.62 -36.01
CA LEU A 61 18.07 -0.81 -34.96
C LEU A 61 17.83 -1.62 -33.68
N GLY A 62 17.79 -2.95 -33.80
CA GLY A 62 17.68 -3.85 -32.67
C GLY A 62 17.49 -5.30 -33.08
N ALA A 63 17.95 -6.20 -32.20
CA ALA A 63 17.73 -7.63 -32.30
C ALA A 63 16.86 -8.14 -31.14
N GLY A 64 16.05 -9.16 -31.41
CA GLY A 64 15.19 -9.80 -30.41
C GLY A 64 14.84 -11.24 -30.78
N THR A 65 14.14 -11.91 -29.86
CA THR A 65 13.76 -13.34 -29.96
C THR A 65 12.95 -13.69 -31.22
N TYR A 66 12.32 -12.70 -31.84
CA TYR A 66 11.46 -12.86 -33.01
C TYR A 66 12.12 -12.39 -34.33
N GLY A 67 13.34 -11.84 -34.28
CA GLY A 67 14.12 -11.45 -35.47
C GLY A 67 14.86 -10.11 -35.30
N THR A 68 15.18 -9.47 -36.43
CA THR A 68 15.97 -8.22 -36.48
C THR A 68 15.18 -7.05 -37.04
N VAL A 69 15.45 -5.85 -36.54
CA VAL A 69 14.83 -4.60 -36.98
C VAL A 69 15.88 -3.73 -37.66
N ALA A 70 15.57 -3.20 -38.84
CA ALA A 70 16.45 -2.34 -39.63
C ALA A 70 15.77 -0.98 -39.90
N ARG A 71 16.53 0.12 -39.89
CA ARG A 71 16.04 1.43 -40.35
C ARG A 71 16.03 1.42 -41.88
N ILE A 72 14.90 1.73 -42.49
CA ILE A 72 14.74 1.73 -43.95
C ILE A 72 14.18 3.07 -44.42
N THR A 73 14.34 3.35 -45.71
CA THR A 73 13.50 4.33 -46.41
C THR A 73 12.87 3.72 -47.66
N HIS A 74 11.60 4.05 -47.89
CA HIS A 74 10.84 3.68 -49.09
C HIS A 74 10.10 4.91 -49.60
N ARG A 75 10.34 5.29 -50.86
CA ARG A 75 9.70 6.44 -51.54
C ARG A 75 9.77 7.77 -50.76
N GLY A 76 10.73 7.94 -49.84
CA GLY A 76 10.93 9.16 -49.04
C GLY A 76 10.38 9.12 -47.60
N VAL A 77 9.76 8.01 -47.17
CA VAL A 77 9.35 7.81 -45.77
C VAL A 77 10.35 6.90 -45.08
N VAL A 78 10.80 7.27 -43.87
CA VAL A 78 11.67 6.47 -43.01
C VAL A 78 10.82 5.57 -42.11
N MET A 79 11.14 4.28 -42.06
CA MET A 79 10.36 3.26 -41.35
C MET A 79 11.28 2.24 -40.67
N ALA A 80 10.76 1.54 -39.68
CA ALA A 80 11.40 0.33 -39.15
C ALA A 80 10.92 -0.89 -39.94
N ARG A 81 11.84 -1.77 -40.34
CA ARG A 81 11.51 -3.07 -40.95
C ARG A 81 11.89 -4.20 -40.00
N LYS A 82 10.90 -4.85 -39.39
CA LYS A 82 11.06 -6.08 -38.59
C LYS A 82 11.10 -7.28 -39.54
N HIS A 83 12.23 -7.96 -39.65
CA HIS A 83 12.34 -9.26 -40.31
C HIS A 83 11.96 -10.33 -39.29
N VAL A 84 10.84 -11.02 -39.51
CA VAL A 84 10.38 -12.09 -38.63
C VAL A 84 10.99 -13.41 -39.09
N THR A 85 11.81 -14.02 -38.24
CA THR A 85 12.50 -15.28 -38.58
C THR A 85 11.51 -16.46 -38.48
N PRO A 86 11.26 -17.21 -39.57
CA PRO A 86 10.29 -18.30 -39.57
C PRO A 86 10.77 -19.47 -38.70
N LYS A 87 9.97 -19.84 -37.68
CA LYS A 87 10.20 -21.05 -36.88
C LYS A 87 9.81 -22.30 -37.69
N ARG A 88 10.55 -23.40 -37.51
CA ARG A 88 10.32 -24.66 -38.26
C ARG A 88 8.91 -25.19 -37.99
N GLY A 89 8.13 -25.39 -39.06
CA GLY A 89 6.74 -25.87 -38.99
C GLY A 89 5.67 -24.78 -38.77
N MET A 90 6.04 -23.50 -38.68
CA MET A 90 5.09 -22.41 -38.53
C MET A 90 4.59 -21.91 -39.90
N ALA A 91 3.26 -21.78 -40.05
CA ALA A 91 2.62 -21.20 -41.23
C ALA A 91 2.86 -19.68 -41.31
N VAL A 92 2.82 -19.09 -42.51
CA VAL A 92 3.04 -17.65 -42.71
C VAL A 92 1.87 -16.83 -42.14
N GLU A 93 0.68 -17.42 -42.14
CA GLU A 93 -0.56 -16.90 -41.55
C GLU A 93 -0.38 -16.71 -40.04
N LYS A 94 0.28 -17.65 -39.37
CA LYS A 94 0.64 -17.55 -37.95
C LYS A 94 1.69 -16.47 -37.68
N LEU A 95 2.65 -16.28 -38.60
CA LEU A 95 3.58 -15.14 -38.53
C LEU A 95 2.89 -13.79 -38.75
N ARG A 96 1.67 -13.77 -39.32
CA ARG A 96 0.84 -12.57 -39.52
C ARG A 96 -0.11 -12.28 -38.34
N GLU A 97 -0.19 -13.13 -37.31
CA GLU A 97 -1.01 -12.88 -36.11
C GLU A 97 -0.67 -11.51 -35.46
N GLU A 98 0.62 -11.20 -35.29
CA GLU A 98 1.10 -9.89 -34.81
C GLU A 98 0.60 -8.73 -35.71
N ALA A 99 0.70 -8.91 -37.03
CA ALA A 99 0.28 -7.90 -37.99
C ALA A 99 -1.23 -7.64 -37.91
N ASN A 100 -2.05 -8.70 -37.84
CA ASN A 100 -3.51 -8.62 -37.76
C ASN A 100 -3.97 -7.93 -36.47
N ALA A 101 -3.30 -8.18 -35.34
CA ALA A 101 -3.57 -7.48 -34.09
C ALA A 101 -3.26 -5.97 -34.20
N MET A 102 -2.13 -5.62 -34.82
CA MET A 102 -1.73 -4.22 -35.05
C MET A 102 -2.63 -3.49 -36.07
N GLU A 103 -3.25 -4.19 -37.02
CA GLU A 103 -4.20 -3.56 -37.97
C GLU A 103 -5.45 -2.98 -37.29
N ARG A 104 -5.88 -3.59 -36.18
CA ARG A 104 -7.09 -3.20 -35.45
C ARG A 104 -6.84 -2.06 -34.45
N LEU A 105 -5.58 -1.73 -34.18
CA LEU A 105 -5.17 -0.75 -33.17
C LEU A 105 -4.74 0.56 -33.83
N VAL A 106 -5.58 1.59 -33.74
CA VAL A 106 -5.31 2.92 -34.30
C VAL A 106 -5.27 3.96 -33.17
N HIS A 107 -4.06 4.24 -32.68
CA HIS A 107 -3.83 5.21 -31.61
C HIS A 107 -2.48 5.94 -31.80
N LYS A 108 -2.43 7.22 -31.44
CA LYS A 108 -1.24 8.11 -31.55
C LYS A 108 0.02 7.63 -30.80
N HIS A 109 -0.13 6.69 -29.88
CA HIS A 109 0.93 6.07 -29.07
C HIS A 109 1.01 4.54 -29.25
N ILE A 110 0.51 4.01 -30.35
CA ILE A 110 0.71 2.62 -30.76
C ILE A 110 1.48 2.63 -32.06
N LEU A 111 2.49 1.76 -32.19
CA LEU A 111 3.34 1.69 -33.37
C LEU A 111 2.50 1.27 -34.60
N LYS A 112 2.51 2.07 -35.66
CA LYS A 112 1.63 1.86 -36.82
C LYS A 112 2.19 0.79 -37.76
N LEU A 113 1.39 -0.23 -38.06
CA LEU A 113 1.69 -1.16 -39.15
C LEU A 113 1.32 -0.55 -40.51
N VAL A 114 2.33 -0.15 -41.27
CA VAL A 114 2.17 0.35 -42.65
C VAL A 114 1.79 -0.79 -43.60
N GLY A 115 2.33 -1.99 -43.35
CA GLY A 115 1.96 -3.22 -44.02
C GLY A 115 3.02 -4.29 -43.89
N THR A 116 2.93 -5.34 -44.71
CA THR A 116 3.87 -6.47 -44.65
C THR A 116 4.22 -6.97 -46.04
N TYR A 117 5.37 -7.61 -46.22
CA TYR A 117 5.62 -8.39 -47.43
C TYR A 117 6.37 -9.68 -47.12
N THR A 118 6.23 -10.68 -47.98
CA THR A 118 7.15 -11.83 -48.00
C THR A 118 8.13 -11.70 -49.16
N TYR A 119 9.34 -12.22 -48.98
CA TYR A 119 10.33 -12.30 -50.04
C TYR A 119 11.15 -13.57 -49.88
N LYS A 120 11.19 -14.39 -50.95
CA LYS A 120 11.73 -15.77 -50.98
C LYS A 120 11.03 -16.67 -49.96
N ARG A 121 9.94 -17.31 -50.38
CA ARG A 121 9.26 -18.49 -49.75
C ARG A 121 9.78 -18.87 -48.35
N LYS A 122 9.44 -18.05 -47.32
CA LYS A 122 9.40 -18.29 -45.85
C LYS A 122 9.68 -17.03 -45.00
N SER A 123 10.39 -16.01 -45.49
CA SER A 123 10.64 -14.79 -44.70
C SER A 123 9.47 -13.79 -44.78
N LEU A 124 8.99 -13.34 -43.62
CA LEU A 124 8.01 -12.26 -43.47
C LEU A 124 8.70 -10.98 -42.98
N TYR A 125 8.31 -9.84 -43.54
CA TYR A 125 8.79 -8.51 -43.16
C TYR A 125 7.59 -7.63 -42.80
N LEU A 126 7.62 -7.00 -41.63
CA LEU A 126 6.66 -5.98 -41.20
C LEU A 126 7.28 -4.59 -41.42
N LEU A 127 6.49 -3.66 -41.96
CA LEU A 127 6.84 -2.25 -42.10
C LEU A 127 6.11 -1.44 -41.05
N LEU A 128 6.87 -0.80 -40.17
CA LEU A 128 6.41 -0.14 -38.96
C LEU A 128 6.79 1.34 -38.97
N TYR A 129 5.88 2.21 -38.53
CA TYR A 129 6.09 3.65 -38.48
C TYR A 129 5.74 4.23 -37.09
N PRO A 130 6.55 5.17 -36.56
CA PRO A 130 7.82 5.66 -37.12
C PRO A 130 8.99 4.68 -36.93
N ALA A 131 10.12 4.99 -37.55
CA ALA A 131 11.41 4.45 -37.12
C ALA A 131 11.83 5.16 -35.82
N ALA A 132 11.54 4.55 -34.68
CA ALA A 132 11.93 5.07 -33.37
C ALA A 132 13.46 5.21 -33.23
N VAL A 133 13.89 6.10 -32.34
CA VAL A 133 15.31 6.39 -32.05
C VAL A 133 15.90 5.28 -31.18
N CYS A 134 15.19 4.91 -30.11
CA CYS A 134 15.58 3.87 -29.16
C CYS A 134 14.34 3.29 -28.45
N ASP A 135 14.53 2.28 -27.62
CA ASP A 135 13.53 1.80 -26.65
C ASP A 135 13.79 2.37 -25.24
N LEU A 136 12.75 2.35 -24.39
CA LEU A 136 12.80 2.90 -23.04
C LEU A 136 13.79 2.15 -22.14
N SER A 137 14.11 0.88 -22.40
CA SER A 137 15.15 0.19 -21.62
C SER A 137 16.49 0.88 -21.82
N ARG A 138 16.87 1.13 -23.08
CA ARG A 138 18.14 1.81 -23.36
C ARG A 138 18.17 3.24 -22.92
N PHE A 139 17.07 3.97 -23.02
CA PHE A 139 17.01 5.33 -22.53
C PHE A 139 17.08 5.43 -20.99
N LEU A 140 16.59 4.43 -20.25
CA LEU A 140 16.77 4.34 -18.80
C LEU A 140 18.22 4.01 -18.44
N ASP A 141 18.85 3.05 -19.14
CA ASP A 141 20.27 2.72 -18.99
C ASP A 141 21.13 4.00 -19.22
N ASP A 142 20.94 4.67 -20.37
CA ASP A 142 21.64 5.91 -20.76
C ASP A 142 21.58 6.99 -19.67
N VAL A 143 20.39 7.20 -19.07
CA VAL A 143 20.19 8.23 -18.05
C VAL A 143 20.82 7.85 -16.70
N ASP A 144 20.87 6.57 -16.33
CA ASP A 144 21.56 6.12 -15.11
C ASP A 144 23.09 6.14 -15.27
N ASP A 145 23.59 5.72 -16.44
CA ASP A 145 25.02 5.75 -16.76
C ASP A 145 25.56 7.19 -16.79
N LEU A 146 24.85 8.11 -17.45
CA LEU A 146 25.20 9.53 -17.47
C LEU A 146 25.20 10.18 -16.08
N ARG A 147 24.29 9.76 -15.19
CA ARG A 147 24.19 10.24 -13.81
C ARG A 147 25.26 9.63 -12.88
N SER A 148 25.65 8.38 -13.12
CA SER A 148 26.66 7.68 -12.31
C SER A 148 28.10 7.94 -12.79
N GLY A 149 28.28 8.50 -13.99
CA GLY A 149 29.59 8.84 -14.55
C GLY A 149 30.32 7.63 -15.13
N THR A 150 29.60 6.63 -15.62
CA THR A 150 30.18 5.47 -16.33
C THR A 150 30.49 5.85 -17.79
N TYR A 151 31.78 5.88 -18.13
CA TYR A 151 32.27 6.51 -19.36
C TYR A 151 32.28 5.64 -20.63
N ALA A 152 31.73 4.43 -20.62
CA ALA A 152 31.90 3.48 -21.72
C ALA A 152 31.26 3.95 -23.04
N ASP A 153 30.00 4.39 -23.00
CA ASP A 153 29.18 4.68 -24.18
C ASP A 153 28.56 6.10 -24.16
N ARG A 154 29.26 7.07 -23.53
CA ARG A 154 28.71 8.44 -23.28
C ARG A 154 28.35 9.20 -24.55
N GLU A 155 29.15 9.10 -25.61
CA GLU A 155 28.88 9.79 -26.89
C GLU A 155 27.62 9.22 -27.55
N ASP A 156 27.53 7.89 -27.63
CA ASP A 156 26.37 7.14 -28.13
C ASP A 156 25.07 7.49 -27.39
N ALA A 157 25.12 7.65 -26.06
CA ALA A 157 23.98 8.07 -25.23
C ALA A 157 23.59 9.54 -25.51
N MET A 158 24.57 10.44 -25.67
CA MET A 158 24.34 11.85 -26.01
C MET A 158 23.70 12.00 -27.39
N ASP A 159 24.19 11.27 -28.40
CA ASP A 159 23.63 11.23 -29.75
C ASP A 159 22.17 10.75 -29.74
N ARG A 160 21.83 9.75 -28.91
CA ARG A 160 20.43 9.31 -28.71
C ARG A 160 19.55 10.40 -28.07
N ILE A 161 20.03 11.06 -27.01
CA ILE A 161 19.32 12.16 -26.34
C ILE A 161 19.07 13.32 -27.31
N GLN A 162 20.09 13.72 -28.08
CA GLN A 162 19.98 14.76 -29.10
C GLN A 162 19.04 14.34 -30.25
N ALA A 163 19.08 13.07 -30.67
CA ALA A 163 18.17 12.52 -31.68
C ALA A 163 16.70 12.45 -31.21
N LEU A 164 16.44 12.43 -29.90
CA LEU A 164 15.11 12.64 -29.31
C LEU A 164 14.71 14.13 -29.23
N GLY A 165 15.56 15.06 -29.67
CA GLY A 165 15.31 16.50 -29.63
C GLY A 165 15.47 17.12 -28.24
N LEU A 166 16.04 16.39 -27.28
CA LEU A 166 16.27 16.83 -25.91
C LEU A 166 17.58 17.62 -25.87
N LYS A 167 17.59 18.75 -25.15
CA LYS A 167 18.68 19.74 -25.23
C LYS A 167 19.58 19.79 -24.01
N ASP A 168 19.18 19.14 -22.92
CA ASP A 168 19.76 19.36 -21.60
C ASP A 168 19.98 18.04 -20.86
N ILE A 169 21.25 17.77 -20.59
CA ILE A 169 21.75 16.75 -19.66
C ILE A 169 22.29 17.41 -18.37
N SER A 170 22.61 18.71 -18.40
CA SER A 170 23.16 19.48 -17.26
C SER A 170 22.24 19.46 -16.04
N THR A 171 20.92 19.41 -16.20
CA THR A 171 20.00 19.23 -15.07
C THR A 171 20.09 17.87 -14.38
N ILE A 172 20.81 16.88 -14.93
CA ILE A 172 21.15 15.63 -14.20
C ILE A 172 22.26 15.90 -13.15
N GLU A 173 23.12 16.89 -13.38
CA GLU A 173 24.11 17.35 -12.39
C GLU A 173 23.49 18.39 -11.42
N GLU A 174 22.69 19.35 -11.89
CA GLU A 174 22.07 20.38 -11.02
C GLU A 174 21.02 19.81 -10.05
N LEU A 175 20.30 18.74 -10.42
CA LEU A 175 19.41 18.01 -9.48
C LEU A 175 20.18 17.23 -8.39
N ALA A 176 21.51 17.10 -8.52
CA ALA A 176 22.38 16.54 -7.50
C ALA A 176 23.21 17.62 -6.77
N LEU A 177 23.44 18.78 -7.39
CA LEU A 177 24.30 19.84 -6.88
C LEU A 177 23.75 21.26 -7.18
N GLN A 178 23.12 21.84 -6.15
CA GLN A 178 22.99 23.28 -5.88
C GLN A 178 22.15 24.12 -6.87
N GLY A 179 21.12 24.79 -6.33
CA GLY A 179 20.35 25.76 -7.10
C GLY A 179 21.10 27.08 -7.33
N GLN A 180 21.24 27.47 -8.61
CA GLN A 180 21.18 28.86 -9.08
C GLN A 180 21.11 28.93 -10.62
N SER A 181 20.35 29.90 -11.16
CA SER A 181 20.17 30.23 -12.59
C SER A 181 18.95 29.65 -13.33
N ALA A 182 17.74 30.03 -12.88
CA ALA A 182 16.52 29.79 -13.64
C ALA A 182 16.40 30.70 -14.89
N THR A 183 16.55 30.12 -16.08
CA THR A 183 15.75 30.55 -17.25
C THR A 183 14.64 29.50 -17.46
N PRO A 184 13.42 29.89 -17.87
CA PRO A 184 12.27 29.00 -17.88
C PRO A 184 12.28 28.06 -19.09
N PHE A 185 13.12 27.04 -19.07
CA PHE A 185 13.03 25.93 -20.03
C PHE A 185 11.80 25.05 -19.72
N PRO A 186 11.06 24.56 -20.75
CA PRO A 186 10.00 23.59 -20.51
C PRO A 186 10.59 22.30 -19.95
N ARG A 187 10.13 21.83 -18.80
CA ARG A 187 10.66 20.61 -18.14
C ARG A 187 10.70 19.39 -19.08
N ALA A 188 9.75 19.27 -20.00
CA ALA A 188 9.71 18.19 -21.00
C ALA A 188 10.87 18.18 -22.03
N ALA A 189 11.72 19.21 -22.06
CA ALA A 189 12.91 19.28 -22.93
C ALA A 189 14.19 18.67 -22.32
N THR A 190 14.15 18.29 -21.03
CA THR A 190 15.23 17.54 -20.35
C THR A 190 14.94 16.04 -20.40
N ALA A 191 15.97 15.19 -20.29
CA ALA A 191 15.77 13.74 -20.28
C ALA A 191 14.86 13.27 -19.12
N VAL A 192 15.04 13.84 -17.93
CA VAL A 192 14.26 13.54 -16.72
C VAL A 192 12.79 13.96 -16.89
N GLY A 193 12.52 15.15 -17.43
CA GLY A 193 11.15 15.61 -17.66
C GLY A 193 10.47 14.89 -18.83
N PHE A 194 11.22 14.44 -19.84
CA PHE A 194 10.69 13.56 -20.89
C PHE A 194 10.29 12.19 -20.33
N LEU A 195 11.14 11.56 -19.50
CA LEU A 195 10.80 10.34 -18.76
C LEU A 195 9.53 10.49 -17.91
N GLN A 196 9.37 11.65 -17.24
CA GLN A 196 8.17 11.96 -16.48
C GLN A 196 6.93 12.06 -17.38
N SER A 197 7.05 12.76 -18.52
CA SER A 197 5.94 13.10 -19.42
C SER A 197 5.43 11.93 -20.27
N ILE A 198 6.25 10.91 -20.55
CA ILE A 198 5.82 9.74 -21.33
C ILE A 198 4.86 8.81 -20.56
N LEU A 199 4.84 8.87 -19.22
CA LEU A 199 4.07 7.92 -18.40
C LEU A 199 2.58 7.92 -18.74
N GLY A 200 1.96 9.11 -18.79
CA GLY A 200 0.55 9.26 -19.13
C GLY A 200 0.25 8.96 -20.60
N CYS A 201 1.22 9.14 -21.51
CA CYS A 201 1.09 8.74 -22.91
C CYS A 201 1.07 7.21 -23.07
N ILE A 202 1.93 6.50 -22.34
CA ILE A 202 1.94 5.03 -22.28
C ILE A 202 0.64 4.52 -21.65
N THR A 203 0.17 5.14 -20.57
CA THR A 203 -1.10 4.77 -19.92
C THR A 203 -2.31 5.01 -20.82
N GLU A 204 -2.37 6.12 -21.55
CA GLU A 204 -3.44 6.38 -22.52
C GLU A 204 -3.44 5.36 -23.67
N ALA A 205 -2.25 4.94 -24.13
CA ALA A 205 -2.12 3.85 -25.10
C ALA A 205 -2.65 2.52 -24.56
N LEU A 206 -2.27 2.14 -23.34
CA LEU A 206 -2.72 0.90 -22.71
C LEU A 206 -4.23 0.92 -22.43
N GLY A 207 -4.77 2.05 -21.97
CA GLY A 207 -6.21 2.23 -21.78
C GLY A 207 -7.01 2.07 -23.07
N TYR A 208 -6.49 2.56 -24.21
CA TYR A 208 -7.08 2.29 -25.52
C TYR A 208 -7.02 0.80 -25.88
N VAL A 209 -5.88 0.12 -25.68
CA VAL A 209 -5.73 -1.33 -25.94
C VAL A 209 -6.75 -2.14 -25.13
N HIS A 210 -6.87 -1.84 -23.83
CA HIS A 210 -7.83 -2.50 -22.93
C HIS A 210 -9.28 -2.26 -23.35
N ALA A 211 -9.62 -1.04 -23.81
CA ALA A 211 -10.93 -0.68 -24.32
C ALA A 211 -11.27 -1.28 -25.71
N GLN A 212 -10.28 -1.82 -26.44
CA GLN A 212 -10.49 -2.63 -27.64
C GLN A 212 -10.62 -4.13 -27.35
N ASP A 213 -10.81 -4.51 -26.08
CA ASP A 213 -10.82 -5.91 -25.62
C ASP A 213 -9.52 -6.67 -25.93
N ILE A 214 -8.40 -5.95 -26.06
CA ILE A 214 -7.07 -6.51 -26.27
C ILE A 214 -6.25 -6.40 -24.98
N ARG A 215 -5.25 -7.27 -24.82
CA ARG A 215 -4.31 -7.32 -23.70
C ARG A 215 -2.89 -7.45 -24.23
N HIS A 216 -1.92 -6.74 -23.65
CA HIS A 216 -0.56 -6.70 -24.21
C HIS A 216 0.29 -7.91 -23.82
N ARG A 217 0.26 -8.30 -22.54
CA ARG A 217 0.85 -9.52 -21.98
C ARG A 217 2.40 -9.62 -21.95
N ASP A 218 3.11 -8.70 -22.59
CA ASP A 218 4.59 -8.56 -22.55
C ASP A 218 4.99 -7.08 -22.47
N LEU A 219 4.27 -6.30 -21.65
CA LEU A 219 4.56 -4.90 -21.42
C LEU A 219 5.88 -4.75 -20.63
N LYS A 220 6.85 -4.05 -21.20
CA LYS A 220 8.20 -3.84 -20.62
C LYS A 220 8.90 -2.65 -21.32
N PRO A 221 9.96 -2.07 -20.74
CA PRO A 221 10.67 -0.93 -21.35
C PRO A 221 11.12 -1.15 -22.80
N LYS A 222 11.61 -2.37 -23.13
CA LYS A 222 12.03 -2.71 -24.51
C LYS A 222 10.89 -2.68 -25.56
N ASN A 223 9.63 -2.74 -25.11
CA ASN A 223 8.44 -2.68 -25.98
C ASN A 223 7.80 -1.27 -25.99
N ILE A 224 8.47 -0.28 -25.37
CA ILE A 224 8.10 1.13 -25.39
C ILE A 224 9.17 1.88 -26.20
N LEU A 225 8.79 2.35 -27.38
CA LEU A 225 9.70 2.97 -28.33
C LEU A 225 9.61 4.50 -28.25
N LEU A 226 10.76 5.17 -28.31
CA LEU A 226 10.89 6.61 -28.11
C LEU A 226 11.19 7.33 -29.43
N SER A 227 10.64 8.53 -29.57
CA SER A 227 10.84 9.42 -30.73
C SER A 227 10.75 10.87 -30.27
N PRO A 228 11.20 11.86 -31.07
CA PRO A 228 11.08 13.27 -30.71
C PRO A 228 9.66 13.64 -30.29
N GLY A 229 9.50 14.08 -29.03
CA GLY A 229 8.21 14.49 -28.46
C GLY A 229 7.10 13.42 -28.45
N ARG A 230 7.42 12.13 -28.65
CA ARG A 230 6.43 11.03 -28.73
C ARG A 230 6.96 9.71 -28.17
N VAL A 231 6.02 8.85 -27.78
CA VAL A 231 6.25 7.48 -27.33
C VAL A 231 5.27 6.53 -28.02
N TYR A 232 5.69 5.28 -28.29
CA TYR A 232 4.89 4.27 -28.98
C TYR A 232 4.99 2.91 -28.29
N LEU A 233 3.83 2.30 -28.05
CA LEU A 233 3.71 0.93 -27.58
C LEU A 233 3.83 -0.05 -28.76
N ALA A 234 4.64 -1.10 -28.60
CA ALA A 234 5.03 -2.01 -29.68
C ALA A 234 5.08 -3.50 -29.24
N ASP A 235 5.25 -4.41 -30.21
CA ASP A 235 5.37 -5.86 -30.03
C ASP A 235 4.12 -6.54 -29.42
N PHE A 236 3.01 -6.46 -30.15
CA PHE A 236 1.75 -7.18 -29.85
C PHE A 236 1.82 -8.69 -30.19
N GLY A 237 3.01 -9.27 -30.33
CA GLY A 237 3.23 -10.64 -30.84
C GLY A 237 2.69 -11.78 -29.96
N ILE A 238 2.23 -11.48 -28.74
CA ILE A 238 1.49 -12.42 -27.87
C ILE A 238 0.14 -11.87 -27.37
N ALA A 239 -0.28 -10.72 -27.90
CA ALA A 239 -1.56 -10.12 -27.57
C ALA A 239 -2.72 -11.04 -28.01
N ARG A 240 -3.85 -10.95 -27.31
CA ARG A 240 -5.07 -11.70 -27.64
C ARG A 240 -6.29 -10.79 -27.58
N ASP A 241 -7.24 -11.05 -28.46
CA ASP A 241 -8.62 -10.55 -28.35
C ASP A 241 -9.34 -11.40 -27.30
N VAL A 242 -10.06 -10.76 -26.38
CA VAL A 242 -10.86 -11.46 -25.34
C VAL A 242 -12.06 -12.19 -25.95
N LYS A 243 -12.50 -11.82 -27.16
CA LYS A 243 -13.70 -12.39 -27.81
C LYS A 243 -13.52 -13.78 -28.40
N ASP A 244 -12.29 -14.23 -28.61
CA ASP A 244 -11.98 -15.56 -29.17
C ASP A 244 -11.86 -16.67 -28.09
N SER A 245 -12.21 -16.39 -26.84
CA SER A 245 -12.30 -17.36 -25.74
C SER A 245 -13.55 -17.11 -24.90
N GLU A 246 -14.51 -18.05 -24.92
CA GLU A 246 -15.78 -17.91 -24.18
C GLU A 246 -15.61 -17.90 -22.65
N ASP A 247 -14.43 -18.25 -22.13
CA ASP A 247 -14.00 -18.00 -20.77
C ASP A 247 -12.74 -17.11 -20.79
N SER A 248 -12.74 -15.97 -20.09
CA SER A 248 -11.65 -14.98 -20.08
C SER A 248 -10.45 -15.39 -19.21
N ILE A 249 -10.13 -16.68 -19.23
CA ILE A 249 -9.14 -17.38 -18.40
C ILE A 249 -8.07 -17.92 -19.34
N THR A 250 -6.82 -17.44 -19.22
CA THR A 250 -5.74 -17.85 -20.12
C THR A 250 -4.63 -18.57 -19.36
N SER A 251 -4.52 -19.88 -19.59
CA SER A 251 -3.39 -20.68 -19.14
C SER A 251 -2.15 -20.49 -20.02
N GLY A 252 -0.97 -20.44 -19.38
CA GLY A 252 0.34 -20.52 -20.02
C GLY A 252 1.26 -19.29 -19.85
N ARG A 253 2.50 -19.55 -19.40
CA ARG A 253 3.57 -18.55 -19.26
C ARG A 253 3.93 -17.93 -20.61
N CYS A 254 3.62 -16.65 -20.80
CA CYS A 254 4.05 -15.85 -21.95
C CYS A 254 4.46 -14.46 -21.44
N GLY A 255 5.61 -13.95 -21.88
CA GLY A 255 6.16 -12.67 -21.45
C GLY A 255 7.59 -12.78 -20.91
N THR A 256 8.14 -11.67 -20.46
CA THR A 256 9.50 -11.58 -19.90
C THR A 256 9.46 -11.75 -18.37
N PRO A 257 10.01 -12.82 -17.77
CA PRO A 257 9.57 -13.29 -16.44
C PRO A 257 9.53 -12.26 -15.30
N TYR A 258 10.49 -11.35 -15.24
CA TYR A 258 10.60 -10.37 -14.16
C TYR A 258 9.58 -9.21 -14.25
N TRP A 259 8.98 -9.00 -15.44
CA TRP A 259 7.94 -8.00 -15.68
C TRP A 259 6.52 -8.57 -15.53
N MET A 260 6.39 -9.88 -15.32
CA MET A 260 5.09 -10.55 -15.18
C MET A 260 4.51 -10.36 -13.78
N ALA A 261 3.18 -10.32 -13.70
CA ALA A 261 2.45 -10.25 -12.45
C ALA A 261 2.47 -11.58 -11.67
N PRO A 262 2.25 -11.57 -10.33
CA PRO A 262 2.21 -12.79 -9.53
C PRO A 262 1.30 -13.88 -10.08
N GLU A 263 0.07 -13.53 -10.44
CA GLU A 263 -0.94 -14.45 -10.96
C GLU A 263 -0.57 -15.06 -12.34
N VAL A 264 0.21 -14.33 -13.15
CA VAL A 264 0.78 -14.83 -14.42
C VAL A 264 1.93 -15.80 -14.18
N HIS A 265 2.78 -15.50 -13.19
CA HIS A 265 3.91 -16.35 -12.83
C HIS A 265 3.47 -17.67 -12.19
N ASP A 266 2.45 -17.59 -11.33
CA ASP A 266 1.94 -18.71 -10.53
C ASP A 266 0.89 -19.55 -11.29
N GLU A 267 0.68 -19.28 -12.59
CA GLU A 267 -0.21 -20.00 -13.52
C GLU A 267 -1.68 -20.09 -13.05
N GLN A 268 -2.15 -19.07 -12.34
CA GLN A 268 -3.53 -19.00 -11.87
C GLN A 268 -4.47 -18.52 -12.99
N ASP A 269 -5.75 -18.86 -12.90
CA ASP A 269 -6.78 -18.34 -13.79
C ASP A 269 -7.11 -16.89 -13.41
N HIS A 270 -6.78 -15.93 -14.29
CA HIS A 270 -6.87 -14.49 -13.96
C HIS A 270 -7.21 -13.59 -15.15
N HIS A 271 -7.72 -12.40 -14.84
CA HIS A 271 -7.90 -11.34 -15.84
C HIS A 271 -6.56 -10.72 -16.23
N MET A 272 -6.21 -10.78 -17.52
CA MET A 272 -4.93 -10.23 -18.02
C MET A 272 -4.83 -8.68 -17.98
N ALA A 273 -5.91 -7.94 -17.66
CA ALA A 273 -5.85 -6.47 -17.58
C ALA A 273 -5.08 -5.99 -16.33
N PRO A 274 -5.44 -6.41 -15.10
CA PRO A 274 -4.60 -6.21 -13.91
C PRO A 274 -3.14 -6.67 -14.05
N ALA A 275 -2.87 -7.69 -14.86
CA ALA A 275 -1.51 -8.14 -15.16
C ALA A 275 -0.72 -7.12 -16.01
N ASP A 276 -1.33 -6.53 -17.05
CA ASP A 276 -0.71 -5.42 -17.80
C ASP A 276 -0.48 -4.19 -16.88
N ILE A 277 -1.36 -3.93 -15.90
CA ILE A 277 -1.19 -2.84 -14.92
C ILE A 277 0.01 -3.09 -14.00
N TRP A 278 0.22 -4.32 -13.54
CA TRP A 278 1.42 -4.69 -12.78
C TRP A 278 2.68 -4.38 -13.57
N SER A 279 2.76 -4.83 -14.83
CA SER A 279 3.90 -4.57 -15.71
C SER A 279 4.12 -3.06 -15.94
N LEU A 280 3.04 -2.28 -16.08
CA LEU A 280 3.10 -0.81 -16.14
C LEU A 280 3.60 -0.22 -14.83
N GLY A 281 3.22 -0.79 -13.68
CA GLY A 281 3.70 -0.42 -12.36
C GLY A 281 5.21 -0.63 -12.19
N CYS A 282 5.75 -1.72 -12.73
CA CYS A 282 7.19 -1.95 -12.79
C CYS A 282 7.92 -0.90 -13.65
N ILE A 283 7.34 -0.48 -14.78
CA ILE A 283 7.89 0.59 -15.63
C ILE A 283 7.84 1.94 -14.89
N PHE A 284 6.73 2.25 -14.21
CA PHE A 284 6.60 3.47 -13.40
C PHE A 284 7.58 3.47 -12.24
N LEU A 285 7.86 2.32 -11.63
CA LEU A 285 8.88 2.18 -10.59
C LEU A 285 10.28 2.46 -11.15
N ALA A 286 10.65 1.89 -12.31
CA ALA A 286 11.93 2.16 -12.95
C ALA A 286 12.14 3.65 -13.26
N VAL A 287 11.09 4.32 -13.79
CA VAL A 287 11.13 5.77 -14.02
C VAL A 287 11.21 6.53 -12.69
N ALA A 288 10.40 6.19 -11.69
CA ALA A 288 10.45 6.81 -10.36
C ALA A 288 11.82 6.66 -9.68
N THR A 289 12.50 5.54 -9.87
CA THR A 289 13.87 5.31 -9.40
C THR A 289 14.83 6.35 -9.98
N ILE A 290 14.76 6.63 -11.29
CA ILE A 290 15.54 7.72 -11.92
C ILE A 290 15.11 9.09 -11.39
N LEU A 291 13.80 9.41 -11.41
CA LEU A 291 13.26 10.71 -11.01
C LEU A 291 13.58 11.12 -9.56
N TYR A 292 13.76 10.14 -8.67
CA TYR A 292 13.97 10.37 -7.23
C TYR A 292 15.35 9.89 -6.74
N SER A 293 16.36 9.92 -7.61
CA SER A 293 17.77 9.66 -7.25
C SER A 293 18.02 8.31 -6.55
N GLY A 294 17.31 7.27 -6.99
CA GLY A 294 17.61 5.86 -6.71
C GLY A 294 18.34 5.20 -7.88
N THR A 295 19.12 4.14 -7.63
CA THR A 295 19.88 3.41 -8.67
C THR A 295 19.04 2.31 -9.33
N LEU A 296 19.21 2.09 -10.64
CA LEU A 296 18.52 0.99 -11.33
C LEU A 296 18.99 -0.37 -10.84
N GLU A 297 20.24 -0.51 -10.36
CA GLU A 297 20.74 -1.74 -9.75
C GLU A 297 19.84 -2.25 -8.61
N LYS A 298 19.39 -1.35 -7.72
CA LYS A 298 18.49 -1.71 -6.60
C LYS A 298 17.09 -2.08 -7.08
N PHE A 299 16.58 -1.36 -8.08
CA PHE A 299 15.33 -1.70 -8.74
C PHE A 299 15.40 -3.11 -9.36
N ASP A 300 16.50 -3.40 -10.06
CA ASP A 300 16.76 -4.68 -10.70
C ASP A 300 16.85 -5.83 -9.69
N GLN A 301 17.53 -5.64 -8.57
CA GLN A 301 17.60 -6.62 -7.47
C GLN A 301 16.19 -6.96 -6.96
N ILE A 302 15.35 -5.95 -6.73
CA ILE A 302 13.96 -6.15 -6.27
C ILE A 302 13.12 -6.83 -7.34
N LEU A 303 13.19 -6.39 -8.59
CA LEU A 303 12.37 -6.93 -9.67
C LEU A 303 12.74 -8.39 -9.99
N LYS A 304 14.04 -8.73 -9.92
CA LYS A 304 14.57 -10.06 -10.22
C LYS A 304 14.42 -11.08 -9.08
N GLU A 305 14.03 -10.65 -7.87
CA GLU A 305 13.66 -11.56 -6.77
C GLU A 305 12.47 -12.44 -7.20
N ARG A 306 12.61 -13.74 -6.97
CA ARG A 306 11.66 -14.80 -7.36
C ARG A 306 10.75 -15.22 -6.21
N ASP A 307 11.17 -15.01 -4.98
CA ASP A 307 10.36 -15.26 -3.79
C ASP A 307 9.43 -14.06 -3.56
N TRP A 308 8.13 -14.25 -3.84
CA TRP A 308 7.14 -13.19 -3.66
C TRP A 308 7.13 -12.66 -2.21
N ASN A 309 7.27 -13.51 -1.18
CA ASN A 309 7.24 -13.04 0.20
C ASN A 309 8.37 -12.05 0.47
N LYS A 310 9.60 -12.36 0.03
CA LYS A 310 10.75 -11.45 0.14
C LYS A 310 10.56 -10.20 -0.71
N LYS A 311 10.04 -10.33 -1.94
CA LYS A 311 9.76 -9.18 -2.80
C LYS A 311 8.79 -8.19 -2.13
N TYR A 312 7.74 -8.67 -1.46
CA TYR A 312 6.80 -7.82 -0.72
C TYR A 312 7.30 -7.38 0.67
N GLU A 313 8.36 -7.99 1.21
CA GLU A 313 9.08 -7.47 2.38
C GLU A 313 10.01 -6.29 2.01
N ILE A 314 10.71 -6.38 0.87
CA ILE A 314 11.68 -5.35 0.45
C ILE A 314 11.05 -4.19 -0.34
N LEU A 315 10.01 -4.43 -1.15
CA LEU A 315 9.40 -3.42 -2.01
C LEU A 315 8.83 -2.21 -1.23
N PRO A 316 8.06 -2.37 -0.12
CA PRO A 316 7.55 -1.22 0.65
C PRO A 316 8.66 -0.35 1.24
N ASN A 317 9.77 -0.97 1.67
CA ASN A 317 10.94 -0.26 2.18
C ASN A 317 11.61 0.59 1.09
N TYR A 318 11.75 0.04 -0.12
CA TYR A 318 12.30 0.76 -1.27
C TYR A 318 11.39 1.90 -1.74
N LEU A 319 10.07 1.66 -1.82
CA LEU A 319 9.09 2.71 -2.11
C LEU A 319 9.15 3.83 -1.07
N ASN A 320 9.36 3.51 0.21
CA ASN A 320 9.51 4.52 1.26
C ASN A 320 10.83 5.32 1.15
N ASP A 321 11.96 4.70 0.77
CA ASP A 321 13.21 5.40 0.45
C ASP A 321 13.01 6.42 -0.69
N LEU A 322 12.43 5.97 -1.82
CA LEU A 322 12.11 6.86 -2.94
C LEU A 322 11.14 7.98 -2.55
N LYS A 323 10.16 7.70 -1.66
CA LYS A 323 9.20 8.69 -1.13
C LYS A 323 9.88 9.75 -0.27
N ILE A 324 10.89 9.38 0.53
CA ILE A 324 11.67 10.32 1.34
C ILE A 324 12.48 11.23 0.41
N LYS A 325 13.18 10.66 -0.59
CA LYS A 325 13.94 11.42 -1.60
C LYS A 325 13.07 12.37 -2.41
N ALA A 326 11.92 11.89 -2.90
CA ALA A 326 10.94 12.71 -3.62
C ALA A 326 10.41 13.89 -2.79
N LYS A 327 10.31 13.73 -1.46
CA LYS A 327 9.93 14.81 -0.54
C LYS A 327 11.08 15.78 -0.24
N GLY A 328 12.31 15.28 -0.12
CA GLY A 328 13.51 16.12 0.06
C GLY A 328 13.66 17.12 -1.08
N ALA A 329 13.71 16.60 -2.32
CA ALA A 329 13.79 17.42 -3.53
C ALA A 329 12.62 18.44 -3.66
N ALA A 330 11.43 18.10 -3.19
CA ALA A 330 10.26 18.99 -3.22
C ALA A 330 10.21 20.02 -2.08
N LEU A 331 11.06 19.89 -1.05
CA LEU A 331 11.18 20.83 0.07
C LEU A 331 12.28 21.87 -0.14
N GLU A 332 13.28 21.55 -0.96
CA GLU A 332 14.37 22.46 -1.37
C GLU A 332 13.89 23.51 -2.41
N ASP A 333 12.79 23.24 -3.12
CA ASP A 333 12.06 24.18 -3.99
C ASP A 333 11.26 25.22 -3.16
N HIS A 334 11.99 26.08 -2.44
CA HIS A 334 11.44 27.04 -1.48
C HIS A 334 10.57 28.17 -2.09
N GLU A 335 10.54 28.33 -3.42
CA GLU A 335 9.79 29.41 -4.09
C GLU A 335 8.31 29.08 -4.33
N ARG A 336 7.90 27.81 -4.20
CA ARG A 336 6.53 27.36 -4.49
C ARG A 336 5.92 26.63 -3.29
N PRO A 337 4.78 27.08 -2.72
CA PRO A 337 4.12 26.37 -1.62
C PRO A 337 3.49 25.05 -2.12
N ASN A 338 4.29 23.99 -2.16
CA ASN A 338 3.89 22.65 -2.58
C ASN A 338 2.93 22.00 -1.57
N PHE A 339 1.62 22.21 -1.77
CA PHE A 339 0.59 21.38 -1.15
C PHE A 339 0.69 19.93 -1.68
N ASN A 340 1.46 19.13 -0.95
CA ASN A 340 1.93 17.78 -1.27
C ASN A 340 2.97 17.71 -2.41
N ALA A 341 4.09 17.04 -2.14
CA ALA A 341 5.02 16.59 -3.17
C ALA A 341 4.27 15.68 -4.16
N LYS A 342 4.14 16.13 -5.41
CA LYS A 342 3.47 15.44 -6.52
C LYS A 342 4.33 14.26 -6.99
N HIS A 343 4.36 13.18 -6.19
CA HIS A 343 5.21 12.02 -6.43
C HIS A 343 4.41 10.78 -6.88
N LEU A 344 5.01 9.94 -7.72
CA LEU A 344 4.39 8.73 -8.26
C LEU A 344 4.20 7.60 -7.24
N ILE A 345 4.94 7.62 -6.12
CA ILE A 345 5.14 6.44 -5.27
C ILE A 345 3.84 5.77 -4.79
N ARG A 346 2.80 6.53 -4.44
CA ARG A 346 1.52 5.94 -4.03
C ARG A 346 0.81 5.24 -5.20
N LEU A 347 0.84 5.85 -6.39
CA LEU A 347 0.27 5.24 -7.59
C LEU A 347 1.01 3.94 -7.94
N VAL A 348 2.34 3.93 -7.79
CA VAL A 348 3.16 2.72 -7.99
C VAL A 348 2.83 1.63 -6.97
N ASP A 349 2.68 1.96 -5.69
CA ASP A 349 2.24 1.01 -4.65
C ASP A 349 0.85 0.41 -4.93
N ASP A 350 -0.09 1.23 -5.41
CA ASP A 350 -1.44 0.77 -5.79
C ASP A 350 -1.42 -0.11 -7.06
N MET A 351 -0.51 0.14 -8.02
CA MET A 351 -0.33 -0.70 -9.21
C MET A 351 0.43 -2.00 -8.93
N LEU A 352 1.23 -2.03 -7.87
CA LEU A 352 2.04 -3.17 -7.44
C LEU A 352 1.45 -3.89 -6.20
N LYS A 353 0.12 -4.02 -6.13
CA LYS A 353 -0.55 -4.92 -5.16
C LYS A 353 -0.51 -6.38 -5.62
N TYR A 354 -0.37 -7.30 -4.67
CA TYR A 354 -0.36 -8.74 -4.96
C TYR A 354 -1.68 -9.20 -5.55
N ASN A 355 -2.79 -8.84 -4.90
CA ASN A 355 -4.14 -9.10 -5.38
C ASN A 355 -4.42 -8.28 -6.67
N PRO A 356 -4.79 -8.92 -7.80
CA PRO A 356 -5.09 -8.20 -9.04
C PRO A 356 -6.30 -7.26 -8.92
N ASP A 357 -7.30 -7.59 -8.09
CA ASP A 357 -8.53 -6.80 -7.95
C ASP A 357 -8.33 -5.49 -7.17
N GLU A 358 -7.21 -5.36 -6.45
CA GLU A 358 -6.81 -4.12 -5.76
C GLU A 358 -6.08 -3.12 -6.67
N ARG A 359 -5.70 -3.54 -7.88
CA ARG A 359 -4.94 -2.71 -8.83
C ARG A 359 -5.89 -1.78 -9.61
N PRO A 360 -5.53 -0.49 -9.80
CA PRO A 360 -6.34 0.43 -10.58
C PRO A 360 -6.35 0.06 -12.07
N THR A 361 -7.45 0.33 -12.77
CA THR A 361 -7.51 0.22 -14.23
C THR A 361 -6.60 1.26 -14.91
N ALA A 362 -6.24 1.04 -16.18
CA ALA A 362 -5.43 2.01 -16.95
C ALA A 362 -6.09 3.41 -17.02
N VAL A 363 -7.42 3.47 -17.02
CA VAL A 363 -8.17 4.73 -16.99
C VAL A 363 -7.96 5.46 -15.66
N GLU A 364 -8.07 4.75 -14.53
CA GLU A 364 -7.85 5.32 -13.19
C GLU A 364 -6.39 5.71 -12.95
N VAL A 365 -5.43 4.94 -13.47
CA VAL A 365 -4.01 5.34 -13.47
C VAL A 365 -3.84 6.67 -14.21
N ASN A 366 -4.49 6.86 -15.36
CA ASN A 366 -4.41 8.10 -16.14
C ASN A 366 -5.13 9.29 -15.47
N GLU A 367 -6.28 9.06 -14.81
CA GLU A 367 -6.93 10.07 -13.96
C GLU A 367 -5.98 10.51 -12.83
N ARG A 368 -5.38 9.57 -12.11
CA ARG A 368 -4.43 9.85 -11.02
C ARG A 368 -3.16 10.57 -11.50
N LEU A 369 -2.65 10.27 -12.70
CA LEU A 369 -1.56 11.05 -13.31
C LEU A 369 -1.98 12.49 -13.62
N SER A 370 -3.21 12.69 -14.11
CA SER A 370 -3.78 14.03 -14.36
C SER A 370 -3.94 14.82 -13.05
N GLU A 371 -4.39 14.16 -11.97
CA GLU A 371 -4.45 14.75 -10.62
C GLU A 371 -3.05 15.14 -10.09
N LEU A 372 -2.06 14.26 -10.23
CA LEU A 372 -0.71 14.48 -9.74
C LEU A 372 -0.02 15.59 -10.55
N GLY A 373 -0.19 15.63 -11.88
CA GLY A 373 0.34 16.71 -12.71
C GLY A 373 -0.34 18.06 -12.43
N GLY A 374 -1.66 18.05 -12.23
CA GLY A 374 -2.47 19.26 -12.12
C GLY A 374 -2.47 20.05 -13.44
N LEU A 375 -2.62 21.38 -13.35
CA LEU A 375 -2.69 22.25 -14.55
C LEU A 375 -1.44 22.19 -15.44
N GLU A 376 -0.25 21.96 -14.86
CA GLU A 376 1.00 21.79 -15.61
C GLU A 376 1.09 20.45 -16.36
N GLN A 377 0.25 19.46 -16.02
CA GLN A 377 0.15 18.15 -16.70
C GLN A 377 1.47 17.41 -16.91
N ILE A 378 2.43 17.55 -15.96
CA ILE A 378 3.83 17.10 -16.05
C ILE A 378 4.06 15.59 -16.33
N TYR A 379 3.00 14.78 -16.30
CA TYR A 379 3.04 13.35 -16.58
C TYR A 379 2.51 12.99 -17.99
N HIS A 380 2.21 14.00 -18.80
CA HIS A 380 1.68 13.87 -20.15
C HIS A 380 2.52 14.73 -21.09
N LEU A 381 2.89 14.19 -22.26
CA LEU A 381 3.38 15.03 -23.35
C LEU A 381 2.25 15.92 -23.88
N SER A 382 2.61 17.00 -24.57
CA SER A 382 1.66 17.99 -25.13
C SER A 382 0.56 17.36 -26.00
N CYS A 383 0.86 16.28 -26.71
CA CYS A 383 -0.11 15.50 -27.50
C CYS A 383 -1.19 14.76 -26.67
N CYS A 384 -1.04 14.70 -25.35
CA CYS A 384 -1.97 14.11 -24.39
C CYS A 384 -2.61 15.12 -23.43
N HIS A 385 -2.19 16.40 -23.47
CA HIS A 385 -2.74 17.43 -22.60
C HIS A 385 -4.26 17.51 -22.73
N LYS A 386 -4.94 17.37 -21.59
CA LYS A 386 -6.37 17.54 -21.44
C LYS A 386 -6.70 19.03 -21.35
N LYS A 387 -7.92 19.39 -21.71
CA LYS A 387 -8.42 20.77 -21.58
C LYS A 387 -8.46 21.16 -20.09
N ASN A 388 -8.14 22.41 -19.77
CA ASN A 388 -8.13 22.91 -18.38
C ASN A 388 -9.45 22.62 -17.63
N ALA A 389 -10.60 22.67 -18.30
CA ALA A 389 -11.89 22.32 -17.72
C ALA A 389 -11.95 20.88 -17.17
N TYR A 390 -11.40 19.90 -17.88
CA TYR A 390 -11.32 18.50 -17.44
C TYR A 390 -10.38 18.37 -16.23
N ILE A 391 -9.22 19.03 -16.27
CA ILE A 391 -8.26 19.03 -15.15
C ILE A 391 -8.89 19.66 -13.90
N SER A 392 -9.63 20.76 -14.05
CA SER A 392 -10.39 21.37 -12.94
C SER A 392 -11.48 20.43 -12.40
N GLU A 393 -12.21 19.71 -13.25
CA GLU A 393 -13.22 18.75 -12.83
C GLU A 393 -12.61 17.59 -12.02
N VAL A 394 -11.52 16.99 -12.53
CA VAL A 394 -10.77 15.91 -11.86
C VAL A 394 -10.22 16.38 -10.50
N ILE A 395 -9.61 17.56 -10.45
CA ILE A 395 -9.11 18.16 -9.19
C ILE A 395 -10.27 18.42 -8.21
N ASN A 396 -11.41 18.94 -8.67
CA ASN A 396 -12.58 19.19 -7.83
C ASN A 396 -13.22 17.89 -7.30
N LYS A 397 -13.30 16.83 -8.13
CA LYS A 397 -13.73 15.47 -7.73
C LYS A 397 -12.85 14.94 -6.59
N LYS A 398 -11.52 15.11 -6.69
CA LYS A 398 -10.56 14.76 -5.64
C LYS A 398 -10.72 15.59 -4.36
N PHE A 399 -10.85 16.91 -4.47
CA PHE A 399 -11.07 17.78 -3.30
C PHE A 399 -12.37 17.44 -2.58
N LYS A 400 -13.44 17.10 -3.32
CA LYS A 400 -14.70 16.63 -2.75
C LYS A 400 -14.49 15.31 -1.99
N SER A 401 -13.89 14.31 -2.63
CA SER A 401 -13.59 13.01 -2.01
C SER A 401 -12.74 13.15 -0.73
N ILE A 402 -11.70 13.98 -0.73
CA ILE A 402 -10.89 14.29 0.46
C ILE A 402 -11.73 15.00 1.54
N SER A 403 -12.66 15.89 1.16
CA SER A 403 -13.51 16.60 2.13
C SER A 403 -14.53 15.68 2.81
N GLU A 404 -15.07 14.71 2.07
CA GLU A 404 -15.97 13.66 2.57
C GLU A 404 -15.22 12.69 3.49
N MET A 405 -14.08 12.12 3.04
CA MET A 405 -13.22 11.27 3.87
C MET A 405 -12.76 11.96 5.16
N ASN A 406 -12.43 13.25 5.11
CA ASN A 406 -12.03 14.01 6.29
C ASN A 406 -13.21 14.21 7.26
N ALA A 407 -14.44 14.39 6.76
CA ALA A 407 -15.62 14.49 7.62
C ALA A 407 -15.90 13.17 8.35
N ASP A 408 -15.82 12.04 7.63
CA ASP A 408 -15.99 10.70 8.20
C ASP A 408 -14.90 10.37 9.22
N SER A 409 -13.63 10.66 8.90
CA SER A 409 -12.49 10.47 9.81
C SER A 409 -12.63 11.31 11.09
N VAL A 410 -13.13 12.54 10.99
CA VAL A 410 -13.37 13.40 12.16
C VAL A 410 -14.49 12.84 13.04
N LEU A 411 -15.55 12.30 12.44
CA LEU A 411 -16.64 11.64 13.18
C LEU A 411 -16.13 10.40 13.92
N GLU A 412 -15.34 9.55 13.26
CA GLU A 412 -14.73 8.36 13.86
C GLU A 412 -13.79 8.72 15.02
N ILE A 413 -12.93 9.74 14.85
CA ILE A 413 -12.05 10.24 15.92
C ILE A 413 -12.85 10.73 17.13
N VAL A 414 -14.01 11.36 16.93
CA VAL A 414 -14.89 11.80 18.04
C VAL A 414 -15.48 10.60 18.77
N LEU A 415 -15.95 9.58 18.04
CA LEU A 415 -16.50 8.36 18.63
C LEU A 415 -15.42 7.58 19.42
N LEU A 416 -14.24 7.37 18.84
CA LEU A 416 -13.12 6.70 19.49
C LEU A 416 -12.64 7.45 20.73
N LYS A 417 -12.66 8.80 20.73
CA LYS A 417 -12.36 9.59 21.93
C LYS A 417 -13.40 9.37 23.03
N ALA A 418 -14.69 9.38 22.69
CA ALA A 418 -15.76 9.11 23.65
C ALA A 418 -15.71 7.68 24.21
N GLU A 419 -15.27 6.70 23.43
CA GLU A 419 -15.05 5.33 23.90
C GLU A 419 -13.82 5.22 24.81
N ASN A 420 -12.71 5.89 24.47
CA ASN A 420 -11.52 5.95 25.31
C ASN A 420 -11.79 6.57 26.70
N GLU A 421 -12.60 7.63 26.80
CA GLU A 421 -12.99 8.16 28.11
C GLU A 421 -13.79 7.13 28.93
N LYS A 422 -14.73 6.38 28.32
CA LYS A 422 -15.44 5.29 29.02
C LYS A 422 -14.49 4.19 29.53
N TYR A 423 -13.42 3.89 28.78
CA TYR A 423 -12.40 2.93 29.22
C TYR A 423 -11.57 3.48 30.38
N LYS A 424 -11.20 4.78 30.37
CA LYS A 424 -10.53 5.44 31.51
C LYS A 424 -11.39 5.41 32.77
N ASP A 425 -12.66 5.84 32.69
CA ASP A 425 -13.61 5.78 33.81
C ASP A 425 -13.73 4.36 34.39
N ARG A 426 -13.64 3.34 33.54
CA ARG A 426 -13.69 1.93 33.96
C ARG A 426 -12.38 1.51 34.63
N LEU A 427 -11.24 1.98 34.14
CA LEU A 427 -9.92 1.74 34.74
C LEU A 427 -9.85 2.37 36.14
N GLU A 428 -10.20 3.64 36.28
CA GLU A 428 -10.20 4.36 37.57
C GLU A 428 -11.09 3.65 38.61
N ARG A 429 -12.33 3.27 38.24
CA ARG A 429 -13.20 2.48 39.13
C ARG A 429 -12.61 1.11 39.50
N LEU A 430 -11.86 0.46 38.61
CA LEU A 430 -11.22 -0.82 38.92
C LEU A 430 -10.01 -0.63 39.86
N GLU A 431 -9.26 0.46 39.70
CA GLU A 431 -8.16 0.85 40.59
C GLU A 431 -8.64 1.22 42.00
N GLU A 432 -9.75 1.96 42.12
CA GLU A 432 -10.43 2.24 43.40
C GLU A 432 -10.87 0.95 44.11
N ILE A 433 -11.48 0.03 43.36
CA ILE A 433 -11.90 -1.28 43.85
C ILE A 433 -10.67 -2.08 44.30
N GLN A 434 -9.60 -2.11 43.50
CA GLN A 434 -8.35 -2.81 43.84
C GLN A 434 -7.72 -2.25 45.13
N SER A 435 -7.57 -0.92 45.24
CA SER A 435 -7.04 -0.28 46.45
C SER A 435 -7.87 -0.63 47.70
N THR A 436 -9.20 -0.71 47.55
CA THR A 436 -10.11 -1.14 48.61
C THR A 436 -9.87 -2.59 49.03
N TRP A 437 -9.64 -3.50 48.07
CA TRP A 437 -9.29 -4.90 48.35
C TRP A 437 -7.92 -5.06 49.01
N GLU A 438 -6.90 -4.35 48.51
CA GLU A 438 -5.55 -4.36 49.10
C GLU A 438 -5.58 -3.90 50.56
N ARG A 439 -6.33 -2.83 50.86
CA ARG A 439 -6.51 -2.32 52.24
C ARG A 439 -7.24 -3.31 53.14
N ARG A 440 -8.24 -4.04 52.62
CA ARG A 440 -8.92 -5.13 53.35
C ARG A 440 -7.98 -6.29 53.64
N LEU A 441 -7.19 -6.71 52.66
CA LEU A 441 -6.21 -7.79 52.80
C LEU A 441 -5.11 -7.42 53.81
N ALA A 442 -4.58 -6.21 53.76
CA ALA A 442 -3.60 -5.70 54.72
C ALA A 442 -4.16 -5.68 56.16
N ASN A 443 -5.42 -5.26 56.35
CA ASN A 443 -6.08 -5.30 57.65
C ASN A 443 -6.28 -6.74 58.17
N GLN A 444 -6.66 -7.68 57.30
CA GLN A 444 -6.76 -9.09 57.66
C GLN A 444 -5.41 -9.69 58.06
N LEU A 445 -4.36 -9.47 57.25
CA LEU A 445 -3.00 -9.92 57.52
C LEU A 445 -2.46 -9.36 58.84
N LYS A 446 -2.74 -8.08 59.14
CA LYS A 446 -2.40 -7.49 60.44
C LYS A 446 -3.14 -8.19 61.57
N HIS A 447 -4.45 -8.39 61.45
CA HIS A 447 -5.25 -9.04 62.48
C HIS A 447 -4.80 -10.48 62.77
N THR A 448 -4.52 -11.27 61.73
CA THR A 448 -4.00 -12.64 61.89
C THR A 448 -2.58 -12.65 62.46
N GLY A 449 -1.72 -11.70 62.07
CA GLY A 449 -0.39 -11.53 62.65
C GLY A 449 -0.42 -11.17 64.15
N ASP A 450 -1.33 -10.30 64.55
CA ASP A 450 -1.50 -9.92 65.97
C ASP A 450 -2.13 -11.05 66.80
N GLN A 451 -3.07 -11.83 66.22
CA GLN A 451 -3.55 -13.08 66.82
C GLN A 451 -2.42 -14.10 67.02
N TYR A 452 -1.57 -14.30 66.00
CA TYR A 452 -0.44 -15.24 66.07
C TYR A 452 0.56 -14.85 67.16
N LYS A 453 0.92 -13.56 67.27
CA LYS A 453 1.76 -13.05 68.38
C LYS A 453 1.15 -13.35 69.75
N ALA A 454 -0.14 -13.05 69.94
CA ALA A 454 -0.82 -13.30 71.21
C ALA A 454 -0.89 -14.80 71.56
N LEU A 455 -1.00 -15.68 70.56
CA LEU A 455 -0.94 -17.13 70.75
C LEU A 455 0.48 -17.59 71.13
N GLN A 456 1.50 -17.06 70.45
CA GLN A 456 2.90 -17.40 70.71
C GLN A 456 3.37 -16.89 72.08
N GLU A 457 2.89 -15.73 72.53
CA GLU A 457 3.19 -15.22 73.87
C GLU A 457 2.54 -16.08 74.97
N LYS A 458 1.30 -16.55 74.78
CA LYS A 458 0.69 -17.57 75.66
C LYS A 458 1.48 -18.87 75.69
N TYR A 459 1.91 -19.36 74.53
CA TYR A 459 2.74 -20.57 74.42
C TYR A 459 4.06 -20.42 75.18
N ASN A 460 4.75 -19.28 75.03
CA ASN A 460 5.98 -18.98 75.77
C ASN A 460 5.73 -18.94 77.29
N GLN A 461 4.62 -18.34 77.73
CA GLN A 461 4.22 -18.33 79.14
C GLN A 461 3.94 -19.75 79.70
N GLU A 462 3.31 -20.64 78.92
CA GLU A 462 3.13 -22.05 79.29
C GLU A 462 4.46 -22.80 79.35
N VAL A 463 5.38 -22.59 78.41
CA VAL A 463 6.73 -23.17 78.42
C VAL A 463 7.51 -22.74 79.67
N ASP A 464 7.49 -21.45 80.01
CA ASP A 464 8.13 -20.93 81.23
C ASP A 464 7.46 -21.45 82.51
N ALA A 465 6.12 -21.55 82.54
CA ALA A 465 5.39 -22.11 83.67
C ALA A 465 5.72 -23.60 83.87
N ARG A 466 5.81 -24.37 82.77
CA ARG A 466 6.21 -25.78 82.77
C ARG A 466 7.66 -25.94 83.23
N LYS A 467 8.59 -25.11 82.76
CA LYS A 467 9.98 -25.12 83.20
C LYS A 467 10.10 -24.87 84.72
N LYS A 468 9.38 -23.88 85.24
CA LYS A 468 9.30 -23.59 86.68
C LYS A 468 8.67 -24.76 87.47
N LEU A 469 7.68 -25.46 86.90
CA LEU A 469 7.10 -26.67 87.50
C LEU A 469 8.11 -27.83 87.53
N GLU A 470 8.85 -28.06 86.45
CA GLU A 470 9.88 -29.10 86.35
C GLU A 470 11.07 -28.82 87.30
N GLU A 471 11.49 -27.55 87.45
CA GLU A 471 12.48 -27.12 88.45
C GLU A 471 11.97 -27.35 89.88
N ARG A 472 10.70 -27.01 90.17
CA ARG A 472 10.07 -27.31 91.47
C ARG A 472 9.99 -28.82 91.73
N LEU A 473 9.64 -29.63 90.73
CA LEU A 473 9.56 -31.09 90.86
C LEU A 473 10.93 -31.68 91.27
N LYS A 474 12.00 -31.28 90.55
CA LYS A 474 13.40 -31.66 90.86
C LYS A 474 13.81 -31.25 92.28
N SER A 475 13.32 -30.10 92.78
CA SER A 475 13.58 -29.65 94.15
C SER A 475 12.81 -30.45 95.23
N THR A 476 11.65 -31.01 94.89
CA THR A 476 10.84 -31.82 95.82
C THR A 476 11.29 -33.27 95.93
N ASP A 477 11.92 -33.84 94.90
CA ASP A 477 12.48 -35.22 94.94
C ASP A 477 13.62 -35.40 95.96
N HIS A 478 14.11 -34.31 96.58
CA HIS A 478 15.25 -34.33 97.51
C HIS A 478 14.87 -34.26 99.01
N LYS A 479 13.59 -34.44 99.42
CA LYS A 479 13.21 -34.51 100.85
C LYS A 479 12.24 -35.65 101.21
N PRO A 480 12.56 -36.51 102.19
CA PRO A 480 11.76 -37.69 102.52
C PRO A 480 10.55 -37.38 103.40
N PHE A 481 9.38 -37.91 103.04
CA PHE A 481 8.15 -37.81 103.84
C PHE A 481 8.14 -38.80 105.01
N ARG A 482 8.13 -38.30 106.25
CA ARG A 482 7.75 -39.07 107.46
C ARG A 482 6.28 -38.80 107.83
N ARG A 483 5.53 -39.86 108.14
CA ARG A 483 4.15 -39.81 108.68
C ARG A 483 4.15 -39.54 110.20
N PRO A 484 3.07 -38.95 110.73
CA PRO A 484 2.46 -39.48 111.97
C PRO A 484 0.93 -39.72 111.92
N ARG A 485 0.44 -40.51 112.88
CA ARG A 485 -0.97 -40.92 113.15
C ARG A 485 -1.76 -39.84 113.91
N SER A 486 -3.01 -39.50 113.55
CA SER A 486 -4.31 -40.11 113.90
C SER A 486 -4.75 -40.04 115.38
N GLN A 487 -5.92 -39.44 115.66
CA GLN A 487 -6.81 -39.81 116.77
C GLN A 487 -8.31 -39.67 116.38
N ASN A 488 -9.15 -40.44 117.07
CA ASN A 488 -10.57 -40.70 116.76
C ASN A 488 -11.57 -39.78 117.51
N ARG A 489 -12.69 -39.48 116.84
CA ARG A 489 -14.10 -39.34 117.33
C ARG A 489 -14.96 -38.93 116.12
N GLY A 490 -16.16 -39.43 115.83
CA GLY A 490 -16.93 -40.53 116.43
C GLY A 490 -18.44 -40.41 116.12
N ARG A 491 -18.96 -41.29 115.23
CA ARG A 491 -20.39 -41.55 114.89
C ARG A 491 -21.23 -40.48 114.13
N GLY A 492 -21.89 -40.95 113.07
CA GLY A 492 -23.04 -40.36 112.36
C GLY A 492 -23.36 -41.22 111.13
N ARG A 493 -24.60 -41.72 110.93
CA ARG A 493 -24.89 -42.85 110.01
C ARG A 493 -26.24 -42.71 109.28
N SER A 494 -26.21 -42.75 107.94
CA SER A 494 -27.30 -43.09 107.00
C SER A 494 -26.67 -43.12 105.58
N GLN A 495 -26.65 -44.21 104.79
CA GLN A 495 -27.76 -44.88 104.07
C GLN A 495 -28.67 -43.87 103.34
N GLY A 496 -28.95 -43.92 102.04
CA GLY A 496 -28.66 -44.83 100.90
C GLY A 496 -29.19 -44.13 99.61
N LEU A 497 -29.31 -44.68 98.39
CA LEU A 497 -29.22 -46.03 97.79
C LEU A 497 -29.19 -45.86 96.23
N LEU A 498 -28.53 -46.79 95.51
CA LEU A 498 -28.80 -47.23 94.11
C LEU A 498 -28.70 -46.20 92.94
N HIS A 499 -27.94 -46.42 91.85
CA HIS A 499 -28.09 -47.42 90.76
C HIS A 499 -29.39 -47.22 89.94
N SER A 500 -29.41 -47.27 88.60
CA SER A 500 -28.64 -48.14 87.69
C SER A 500 -28.59 -47.65 86.21
N ASN A 501 -27.67 -48.26 85.43
CA ASN A 501 -27.72 -48.72 84.01
C ASN A 501 -28.50 -47.93 82.92
N GLY A 502 -28.05 -47.86 81.65
CA GLY A 502 -26.83 -48.38 81.01
C GLY A 502 -26.92 -48.48 79.47
N ALA A 503 -25.78 -48.78 78.83
CA ALA A 503 -25.57 -49.39 77.49
C ALA A 503 -26.12 -48.75 76.17
N ASN A 504 -25.19 -48.64 75.20
CA ASN A 504 -25.31 -48.91 73.75
C ASN A 504 -26.26 -48.11 72.83
N GLY A 505 -25.65 -47.41 71.85
CA GLY A 505 -25.60 -47.97 70.49
C GLY A 505 -26.55 -47.44 69.40
N LYS A 506 -25.97 -46.65 68.47
CA LYS A 506 -26.28 -46.51 67.03
C LYS A 506 -27.66 -45.99 66.54
N THR A 507 -27.53 -45.10 65.54
CA THR A 507 -28.37 -44.85 64.35
C THR A 507 -29.71 -44.07 64.42
N GLN A 508 -29.81 -43.16 63.44
CA GLN A 508 -30.90 -42.34 62.89
C GLN A 508 -32.28 -43.05 62.71
N PRO A 509 -33.44 -42.37 62.50
CA PRO A 509 -33.58 -41.29 61.49
C PRO A 509 -34.66 -40.16 61.62
N ASN A 510 -34.45 -39.13 60.78
CA ASN A 510 -35.35 -38.25 60.00
C ASN A 510 -36.58 -37.46 60.56
N GLU A 511 -36.63 -36.19 60.10
CA GLU A 511 -37.77 -35.40 59.57
C GLU A 511 -38.82 -34.60 60.40
N ASN A 512 -38.85 -33.28 60.08
CA ASN A 512 -39.98 -32.40 59.72
C ASN A 512 -41.22 -32.18 60.64
N ARG A 513 -41.46 -30.89 60.99
CA ARG A 513 -42.79 -30.20 60.90
C ARG A 513 -42.66 -28.72 60.50
N ARG A 514 -43.68 -28.17 59.80
CA ARG A 514 -43.79 -26.79 59.27
C ARG A 514 -44.91 -25.95 59.99
N PRO A 515 -45.70 -25.00 59.39
CA PRO A 515 -45.84 -23.60 59.85
C PRO A 515 -47.31 -23.20 60.19
N PRO A 516 -47.71 -21.90 60.18
CA PRO A 516 -48.53 -21.36 59.06
C PRO A 516 -48.23 -19.86 58.72
N LEU A 517 -49.18 -19.01 58.29
CA LEU A 517 -49.61 -18.71 56.88
C LEU A 517 -50.18 -17.26 56.76
N LEU A 518 -50.09 -16.60 55.58
CA LEU A 518 -51.06 -15.64 54.94
C LEU A 518 -50.39 -14.95 53.70
N GLN A 519 -50.67 -15.36 52.45
CA GLN A 519 -51.69 -14.82 51.48
C GLN A 519 -51.29 -13.49 50.76
N THR A 520 -51.45 -13.27 49.44
CA THR A 520 -52.09 -14.04 48.32
C THR A 520 -51.64 -13.54 46.92
N THR A 521 -51.81 -14.39 45.87
CA THR A 521 -52.08 -14.09 44.42
C THR A 521 -51.03 -13.32 43.57
N ASP A 522 -50.76 -13.63 42.30
CA ASP A 522 -51.24 -14.75 41.45
C ASP A 522 -50.31 -15.13 40.26
N THR A 523 -50.62 -16.27 39.60
CA THR A 523 -50.12 -16.89 38.33
C THR A 523 -49.32 -16.04 37.31
N GLY A 524 -48.42 -16.53 36.45
CA GLY A 524 -48.03 -17.86 35.89
C GLY A 524 -47.24 -17.60 34.56
N LYS A 525 -46.60 -18.51 33.81
CA LYS A 525 -46.56 -19.98 33.68
C LYS A 525 -45.24 -20.43 33.00
N LEU A 526 -44.79 -21.64 33.37
CA LEU A 526 -44.13 -22.68 32.53
C LEU A 526 -42.72 -22.45 31.91
N SER A 527 -41.80 -23.29 32.40
CA SER A 527 -40.58 -23.86 31.75
C SER A 527 -40.98 -25.06 30.84
N PRO A 528 -40.13 -26.03 30.37
CA PRO A 528 -38.68 -26.24 30.50
C PRO A 528 -37.99 -26.81 29.21
N HIS A 529 -36.80 -27.45 29.38
CA HIS A 529 -36.21 -28.61 28.63
C HIS A 529 -34.88 -28.40 27.85
N ILE A 530 -33.88 -29.32 27.83
CA ILE A 530 -33.54 -30.46 28.73
C ILE A 530 -32.09 -31.01 28.43
N GLN A 531 -31.30 -31.38 29.46
CA GLN A 531 -30.32 -32.52 29.52
C GLN A 531 -29.05 -32.53 28.59
N ARG A 532 -27.96 -33.31 28.82
CA ARG A 532 -27.60 -34.39 29.80
C ARG A 532 -26.06 -34.66 29.87
N ARG A 533 -25.51 -34.97 31.09
CA ARG A 533 -24.47 -36.01 31.43
C ARG A 533 -23.06 -35.96 30.75
N THR A 534 -21.93 -36.58 31.16
CA THR A 534 -21.38 -37.41 32.30
C THR A 534 -19.85 -37.60 32.07
N SER A 535 -18.95 -38.02 32.97
CA SER A 535 -18.77 -37.99 34.46
C SER A 535 -17.52 -38.82 34.89
N GLY A 536 -16.69 -38.37 35.85
CA GLY A 536 -15.58 -39.21 36.39
C GLY A 536 -14.47 -38.46 37.18
N LEU A 537 -14.11 -38.98 38.36
CA LEU A 537 -13.00 -38.61 39.28
C LEU A 537 -11.92 -39.75 39.26
N PRO A 538 -10.72 -39.71 39.92
CA PRO A 538 -10.28 -38.88 41.06
C PRO A 538 -8.80 -38.35 41.03
N LEU A 539 -8.34 -37.78 42.16
CA LEU A 539 -6.98 -37.27 42.47
C LEU A 539 -5.95 -38.37 42.80
N PRO A 540 -4.63 -38.05 42.72
CA PRO A 540 -3.74 -38.26 43.87
C PRO A 540 -2.73 -37.09 44.14
N SER A 541 -2.06 -37.15 45.30
CA SER A 541 -1.05 -36.19 45.79
C SER A 541 0.39 -36.58 45.46
N ASP A 542 1.33 -35.61 45.46
CA ASP A 542 2.53 -35.59 46.34
C ASP A 542 3.45 -34.36 46.06
N HIS A 543 4.50 -34.19 46.87
CA HIS A 543 5.15 -32.90 47.22
C HIS A 543 6.21 -32.33 46.22
N PRO A 544 6.61 -31.04 46.36
CA PRO A 544 7.33 -30.27 45.33
C PRO A 544 8.86 -30.19 45.51
N PRO A 545 9.62 -29.79 44.46
CA PRO A 545 11.04 -29.43 44.57
C PRO A 545 11.26 -27.96 44.97
N GLN A 546 12.45 -27.70 45.54
CA GLN A 546 12.82 -26.46 46.23
C GLN A 546 13.47 -25.41 45.30
N TYR A 547 13.30 -24.12 45.61
CA TYR A 547 14.08 -23.03 45.01
C TYR A 547 15.35 -22.73 45.83
N GLY A 548 16.52 -22.79 45.18
CA GLY A 548 17.79 -22.28 45.70
C GLY A 548 18.12 -20.89 45.14
N GLN A 549 18.72 -20.03 45.96
CA GLN A 549 19.01 -18.62 45.64
C GLN A 549 20.31 -18.44 44.83
N LEU A 550 20.37 -17.37 44.02
CA LEU A 550 21.53 -16.46 43.92
C LEU A 550 21.13 -15.13 43.23
N SER A 551 21.99 -14.11 43.30
CA SER A 551 21.58 -12.68 43.34
C SER A 551 22.18 -11.78 42.23
N ALA A 552 21.45 -10.69 41.91
CA ALA A 552 21.85 -9.45 41.20
C ALA A 552 22.30 -9.57 39.73
N LYS A 553 21.88 -8.71 38.78
CA LYS A 553 21.83 -7.23 38.77
C LYS A 553 20.80 -6.70 37.77
N ILE A 554 20.20 -5.53 38.02
CA ILE A 554 19.38 -4.76 37.07
C ILE A 554 20.08 -3.41 36.80
N PRO A 555 20.16 -2.91 35.54
CA PRO A 555 20.93 -1.70 35.22
C PRO A 555 20.37 -0.39 35.81
N GLU A 556 21.29 0.54 36.10
CA GLU A 556 21.09 1.71 36.97
C GLU A 556 20.45 2.94 36.26
N ALA A 557 19.90 2.77 35.06
CA ALA A 557 19.32 3.87 34.27
C ALA A 557 17.85 4.20 34.63
N ALA A 558 17.11 3.27 35.24
CA ALA A 558 15.67 3.39 35.46
C ALA A 558 15.26 4.21 36.71
N ARG A 559 16.21 4.76 37.47
CA ARG A 559 15.94 5.39 38.79
C ARG A 559 16.03 6.92 38.84
N ALA A 560 16.36 7.57 37.72
CA ALA A 560 16.71 9.00 37.70
C ALA A 560 15.57 9.98 37.32
N HIS A 561 14.37 9.51 36.95
CA HIS A 561 13.30 10.38 36.42
C HIS A 561 12.13 10.71 37.36
N LEU A 562 12.15 10.25 38.63
CA LEU A 562 11.03 10.40 39.57
C LEU A 562 11.25 11.37 40.76
N SER A 563 12.37 12.10 40.84
CA SER A 563 12.65 13.02 41.98
C SER A 563 12.68 14.52 41.64
N ALA A 564 12.25 14.94 40.44
CA ALA A 564 12.32 16.33 40.00
C ALA A 564 10.98 16.89 39.48
N ARG A 565 9.93 16.91 40.31
CA ARG A 565 8.68 17.63 39.96
C ARG A 565 7.86 18.20 41.13
N HIS A 566 8.55 18.80 42.11
CA HIS A 566 7.92 19.70 43.08
C HIS A 566 8.76 20.97 43.35
N THR A 567 8.79 21.88 42.37
CA THR A 567 8.97 23.33 42.58
C THR A 567 8.54 24.11 41.33
N ARG A 568 7.69 25.14 41.54
CA ARG A 568 7.41 26.32 40.68
C ARG A 568 7.43 26.18 39.14
N SER A 569 6.32 26.48 38.48
CA SER A 569 6.04 27.86 37.99
C SER A 569 4.85 27.87 37.02
N SER A 570 4.09 28.97 37.03
CA SER A 570 2.98 29.22 36.11
C SER A 570 3.48 29.55 34.70
N GLN A 571 3.11 28.75 33.69
CA GLN A 571 3.04 29.14 32.27
C GLN A 571 2.31 28.05 31.46
N GLU A 572 1.15 28.39 30.89
CA GLU A 572 0.44 27.54 29.93
C GLU A 572 1.13 27.63 28.55
N PRO A 573 1.28 26.52 27.79
CA PRO A 573 1.85 26.56 26.45
C PRO A 573 0.82 27.00 25.40
N ALA A 574 1.27 27.76 24.40
CA ALA A 574 0.47 28.43 23.37
C ALA A 574 -0.26 27.52 22.35
N SER A 575 -0.41 26.22 22.61
CA SER A 575 -1.03 25.25 21.69
C SER A 575 -2.56 25.31 21.60
N ASN A 576 -3.24 25.89 22.58
CA ASN A 576 -4.70 26.06 22.53
C ASN A 576 -5.13 27.30 21.71
N GLN A 577 -4.32 28.36 21.68
CA GLN A 577 -4.63 29.57 20.90
C GLN A 577 -4.50 29.35 19.39
N THR A 578 -3.51 28.56 18.93
CA THR A 578 -3.34 28.23 17.51
C THR A 578 -4.46 27.34 16.97
N ASN A 579 -4.98 26.40 17.78
CA ASN A 579 -6.13 25.59 17.40
C ASN A 579 -7.44 26.40 17.35
N LEU A 580 -7.61 27.38 18.25
CA LEU A 580 -8.73 28.32 18.20
C LEU A 580 -8.67 29.26 16.98
N SER A 581 -7.49 29.81 16.65
CA SER A 581 -7.37 30.68 15.46
C SER A 581 -7.57 29.92 14.15
N ALA A 582 -7.11 28.67 14.05
CA ALA A 582 -7.37 27.81 12.88
C ALA A 582 -8.88 27.51 12.68
N LEU A 583 -9.61 27.22 13.76
CA LEU A 583 -11.06 27.04 13.72
C LEU A 583 -11.82 28.33 13.38
N GLN A 584 -11.29 29.49 13.79
CA GLN A 584 -11.87 30.79 13.50
C GLN A 584 -11.67 31.19 12.03
N ALA A 585 -10.46 31.00 11.48
CA ALA A 585 -10.17 31.17 10.06
C ALA A 585 -11.01 30.24 9.16
N LEU A 586 -11.24 28.99 9.58
CA LEU A 586 -12.15 28.05 8.88
C LEU A 586 -13.60 28.56 8.84
N ARG A 587 -14.09 29.18 9.92
CA ARG A 587 -15.44 29.78 9.96
C ARG A 587 -15.53 31.01 9.06
N GLU A 588 -14.50 31.86 9.04
CA GLU A 588 -14.43 33.03 8.16
C GLU A 588 -14.41 32.63 6.68
N LEU A 589 -13.63 31.61 6.29
CA LEU A 589 -13.64 31.06 4.93
C LEU A 589 -15.00 30.46 4.54
N GLN A 590 -15.69 29.76 5.45
CA GLN A 590 -17.04 29.23 5.22
C GLN A 590 -18.11 30.32 5.11
N GLU A 591 -17.91 31.49 5.72
CA GLU A 591 -18.82 32.63 5.61
C GLU A 591 -18.56 33.42 4.32
N VAL A 592 -17.29 33.65 3.95
CA VAL A 592 -16.91 34.22 2.64
C VAL A 592 -17.47 33.36 1.50
N HIS A 593 -17.34 32.04 1.58
CA HIS A 593 -17.94 31.13 0.58
C HIS A 593 -19.48 31.27 0.51
N ARG A 594 -20.17 31.40 1.66
CA ARG A 594 -21.62 31.64 1.69
C ARG A 594 -22.02 32.99 1.10
N GLN A 595 -21.22 34.04 1.31
CA GLN A 595 -21.47 35.36 0.73
C GLN A 595 -21.22 35.37 -0.79
N VAL A 596 -20.16 34.71 -1.28
CA VAL A 596 -19.90 34.53 -2.72
C VAL A 596 -21.02 33.73 -3.40
N VAL A 597 -21.56 32.70 -2.75
CA VAL A 597 -22.71 31.94 -3.27
C VAL A 597 -23.99 32.79 -3.31
N ARG A 598 -24.20 33.71 -2.36
CA ARG A 598 -25.33 34.66 -2.34
C ARG A 598 -25.22 35.79 -3.37
N LEU A 599 -24.05 36.05 -3.94
CA LEU A 599 -23.82 37.12 -4.93
C LEU A 599 -23.99 36.69 -6.39
N ARG A 600 -24.43 35.45 -6.67
CA ARG A 600 -24.87 35.07 -8.02
C ARG A 600 -26.28 35.65 -8.27
N PRO A 601 -26.50 36.48 -9.31
CA PRO A 601 -27.83 36.94 -9.64
C PRO A 601 -28.71 35.77 -10.11
N ASN A 602 -29.96 35.74 -9.63
CA ASN A 602 -30.97 34.79 -10.09
C ASN A 602 -31.06 34.80 -11.62
N ARG A 603 -31.05 33.61 -12.23
CA ARG A 603 -31.64 33.37 -13.55
C ARG A 603 -32.88 32.52 -13.35
N ASP A 604 -34.03 33.06 -13.79
CA ASP A 604 -35.35 32.49 -13.55
C ASP A 604 -35.55 31.09 -14.18
N PRO A 605 -36.26 30.17 -13.50
CA PRO A 605 -36.56 28.84 -14.01
C PRO A 605 -37.98 28.73 -14.62
N TRP A 606 -38.32 29.56 -15.62
CA TRP A 606 -39.60 29.42 -16.36
C TRP A 606 -39.47 29.71 -17.86
N HIS A 607 -39.34 28.66 -18.68
CA HIS A 607 -40.37 28.32 -19.68
C HIS A 607 -40.04 27.03 -20.44
N ILE A 608 -40.88 26.01 -20.23
CA ILE A 608 -41.05 24.91 -21.18
C ILE A 608 -41.93 25.42 -22.33
N ARG A 609 -41.50 25.22 -23.58
CA ARG A 609 -42.44 24.98 -24.69
C ARG A 609 -41.80 24.12 -25.79
N THR A 610 -42.37 22.93 -25.90
CA THR A 610 -42.40 22.04 -27.07
C THR A 610 -42.23 22.71 -28.43
N LEU A 611 -41.48 22.05 -29.32
CA LEU A 611 -41.96 21.80 -30.70
C LEU A 611 -41.35 20.50 -31.23
N ARG A 612 -42.20 19.62 -31.77
CA ARG A 612 -41.82 18.53 -32.67
C ARG A 612 -41.83 19.08 -34.09
N SER A 613 -40.77 18.82 -34.85
CA SER A 613 -40.78 18.67 -36.32
C SER A 613 -39.50 17.97 -36.73
#